data_AF-A0A960XQ34-F1
#
_entry.id   AF-A0A960XQ34-F1
#
_cell.length_a   1.000
_cell.length_b   1.000
_cell.length_c   1.000
_cell.angle_alpha   90.00
_cell.angle_beta   90.00
_cell.angle_gamma   90.00
#
_symmetry.space_group_name_H-M   'P 1'
#
loop_
_entity.id
_entity.type
_entity.pdbx_description
1 polymer ?
#
loop_
_entity_poly.entity_id
_entity_poly.type
_entity_poly.pdbx_seq_one_letter_code
_entity_poly.pdbx_strand_id
1 'polypeptide(L)'
;HARSAVSRALAILAGPEYPTKGGDLAVIYDWCHSELEPAERTIFLDYFAAAYDAWRTSPDPDDVPGWGNYWPRYSYSLALMSLATQGELSGAVAMMDAFRRDRYGEIDLPLLDRIADGGAWPEGFVYDSIANRPRLKTIEAWRTATGEDLFASSPWYRERLEFFLLNRLPGVAWNWSYAFHPYEGDGDSERGRGSIVNYRRIMALLLISRFPDDPAARQLQAVLATGPTAGSMGFLAHEEFLWFNPEQPAEMPAQTTHLARGTG
;
A
#
# COMPACT_ATOMS: atom_id res chain seq x y z
N HIS A 1 17.29 -10.40 -15.20
CA HIS A 1 16.00 -9.75 -14.87
C HIS A 1 16.18 -8.33 -14.33
N ALA A 2 17.04 -8.08 -13.33
CA ALA A 2 17.31 -6.75 -12.77
C ALA A 2 17.68 -5.69 -13.81
N ARG A 3 18.64 -5.97 -14.70
CA ARG A 3 19.04 -5.04 -15.77
C ARG A 3 17.89 -4.54 -16.65
N SER A 4 16.92 -5.41 -16.95
CA SER A 4 15.72 -5.03 -17.72
C SER A 4 14.79 -4.13 -16.92
N ALA A 5 14.67 -4.35 -15.60
CA ALA A 5 13.90 -3.48 -14.72
C ALA A 5 14.53 -2.07 -14.66
N VAL A 6 15.85 -1.98 -14.52
CA VAL A 6 16.56 -0.69 -14.55
C VAL A 6 16.33 0.02 -15.88
N SER A 7 16.49 -0.66 -17.03
CA SER A 7 16.25 -0.02 -18.33
C SER A 7 14.82 0.51 -18.49
N ARG A 8 13.82 -0.17 -17.92
CA ARG A 8 12.43 0.33 -17.92
C ARG A 8 12.24 1.52 -16.99
N ALA A 9 12.86 1.48 -15.80
CA ALA A 9 12.81 2.60 -14.86
C ALA A 9 13.47 3.86 -15.46
N LEU A 10 14.61 3.73 -16.13
CA LEU A 10 15.25 4.84 -16.85
C LEU A 10 14.35 5.41 -17.96
N ALA A 11 13.60 4.56 -18.67
CA ALA A 11 12.63 5.04 -19.65
C ALA A 11 11.44 5.80 -19.01
N ILE A 12 11.00 5.38 -17.82
CA ILE A 12 9.96 6.09 -17.04
C ILE A 12 10.46 7.43 -16.51
N LEU A 13 11.72 7.48 -16.07
CA LEU A 13 12.41 8.70 -15.62
C LEU A 13 12.51 9.74 -16.75
N ALA A 14 12.78 9.30 -17.97
CA ALA A 14 12.82 10.17 -19.16
C ALA A 14 11.43 10.57 -19.69
N GLY A 15 10.37 9.93 -19.20
CA GLY A 15 8.99 10.16 -19.61
C GLY A 15 8.31 11.31 -18.84
N PRO A 16 7.01 11.55 -19.11
CA PRO A 16 6.25 12.57 -18.40
C PRO A 16 6.23 12.31 -16.89
N GLU A 17 6.20 13.41 -16.13
CA GLU A 17 5.95 13.34 -14.70
C GLU A 17 4.49 13.02 -14.46
N TYR A 18 4.24 12.07 -13.58
CA TYR A 18 2.92 11.89 -13.00
C TYR A 18 3.10 11.69 -11.51
N PRO A 19 2.15 12.18 -10.71
CA PRO A 19 2.10 11.91 -9.28
C PRO A 19 2.43 10.45 -9.03
N THR A 20 3.26 10.18 -8.03
CA THR A 20 3.38 8.85 -7.41
C THR A 20 4.32 7.82 -8.04
N LYS A 21 4.99 8.12 -9.18
CA LYS A 21 5.99 7.19 -9.75
C LYS A 21 7.28 7.07 -8.93
N GLY A 22 7.60 8.08 -8.12
CA GLY A 22 8.82 8.15 -7.31
C GLY A 22 8.99 6.94 -6.38
N GLY A 23 7.94 6.48 -5.71
CA GLY A 23 8.04 5.33 -4.80
C GLY A 23 8.32 4.01 -5.53
N ASP A 24 7.72 3.78 -6.69
CA ASP A 24 8.00 2.58 -7.49
C ASP A 24 9.42 2.61 -8.09
N LEU A 25 9.89 3.80 -8.50
CA LEU A 25 11.27 4.00 -8.93
C LEU A 25 12.27 3.78 -7.78
N ALA A 26 11.93 4.18 -6.56
CA ALA A 26 12.75 3.95 -5.38
C ALA A 26 12.89 2.45 -5.05
N VAL A 27 11.83 1.65 -5.23
CA VAL A 27 11.93 0.17 -5.12
C VAL A 27 12.93 -0.39 -6.13
N ILE A 28 12.88 0.09 -7.38
CA ILE A 28 13.83 -0.37 -8.41
C ILE A 28 15.26 0.08 -8.08
N TYR A 29 15.44 1.32 -7.63
CA TYR A 29 16.74 1.84 -7.21
C TYR A 29 17.36 0.96 -6.12
N ASP A 30 16.61 0.68 -5.06
CA ASP A 30 17.05 -0.12 -3.91
C ASP A 30 17.32 -1.59 -4.30
N TRP A 31 16.34 -2.27 -4.91
CA TRP A 31 16.46 -3.70 -5.20
C TRP A 31 17.44 -4.03 -6.32
N CYS A 32 17.71 -3.08 -7.22
CA CYS A 32 18.68 -3.26 -8.31
C CYS A 32 19.96 -2.45 -8.07
N HIS A 33 20.20 -1.93 -6.86
CA HIS A 33 21.29 -0.98 -6.59
C HIS A 33 22.67 -1.49 -7.04
N SER A 34 22.96 -2.77 -6.82
CA SER A 34 24.23 -3.41 -7.22
C SER A 34 24.43 -3.53 -8.73
N GLU A 35 23.36 -3.41 -9.51
CA GLU A 35 23.35 -3.53 -10.97
C GLU A 35 23.34 -2.17 -11.67
N LEU A 36 23.22 -1.08 -10.90
CA LEU A 36 23.25 0.28 -11.41
C LEU A 36 24.69 0.71 -11.70
N GLU A 37 24.90 1.24 -12.90
CA GLU A 37 26.14 1.95 -13.22
C GLU A 37 26.18 3.30 -12.46
N PRO A 38 27.36 3.86 -12.16
CA PRO A 38 27.47 5.14 -11.45
C PRO A 38 26.65 6.26 -12.09
N ALA A 39 26.64 6.35 -13.42
CA ALA A 39 25.86 7.34 -14.15
C ALA A 39 24.35 7.13 -14.01
N GLU A 40 23.90 5.88 -13.92
CA GLU A 40 22.49 5.56 -13.73
C GLU A 40 22.04 5.90 -12.31
N ARG A 41 22.87 5.61 -11.30
CA ARG A 41 22.62 6.07 -9.92
C ARG A 41 22.43 7.58 -9.86
N THR A 42 23.31 8.35 -10.51
CA THR A 42 23.17 9.80 -10.58
C THR A 42 21.83 10.23 -11.18
N ILE A 43 21.35 9.57 -12.26
CA ILE A 43 20.04 9.89 -12.85
C ILE A 43 18.89 9.69 -11.85
N PHE A 44 18.90 8.59 -11.08
CA PHE A 44 17.88 8.36 -10.05
C PHE A 44 17.97 9.39 -8.93
N LEU A 45 19.16 9.67 -8.41
CA LEU A 45 19.37 10.62 -7.32
C LEU A 45 18.97 12.04 -7.73
N ASP A 46 19.32 12.48 -8.93
CA ASP A 46 18.94 13.78 -9.47
C ASP A 46 17.42 13.90 -9.63
N TYR A 47 16.77 12.83 -10.08
CA TYR A 47 15.31 12.77 -10.16
C TYR A 47 14.66 12.86 -8.77
N PHE A 48 15.12 12.09 -7.80
CA PHE A 48 14.56 12.12 -6.43
C PHE A 48 14.76 13.48 -5.77
N ALA A 49 15.92 14.12 -5.98
CA ALA A 49 16.18 15.48 -5.54
C ALA A 49 15.19 16.48 -6.14
N ALA A 50 15.00 16.42 -7.46
CA ALA A 50 14.09 17.30 -8.18
C ALA A 50 12.61 17.07 -7.79
N ALA A 51 12.20 15.81 -7.62
CA ALA A 51 10.85 15.45 -7.21
C ALA A 51 10.53 15.99 -5.80
N TYR A 52 11.48 15.90 -4.87
CA TYR A 52 11.30 16.45 -3.53
C TYR A 52 11.27 17.99 -3.52
N ASP A 53 12.16 18.64 -4.28
CA ASP A 53 12.13 20.11 -4.35
C ASP A 53 10.85 20.62 -5.02
N ALA A 54 10.36 19.95 -6.08
CA ALA A 54 9.08 20.25 -6.70
C ALA A 54 7.92 20.09 -5.70
N TRP A 55 7.88 18.98 -4.96
CA TRP A 55 6.87 18.78 -3.91
C TRP A 55 6.87 19.91 -2.87
N ARG A 56 8.05 20.36 -2.42
CA ARG A 56 8.18 21.38 -1.38
C ARG A 56 7.89 22.80 -1.88
N THR A 57 8.16 23.10 -3.15
CA THR A 57 8.09 24.46 -3.70
C THR A 57 6.85 24.72 -4.55
N SER A 58 6.28 23.66 -5.14
CA SER A 58 5.12 23.71 -6.00
C SER A 58 4.30 22.42 -5.82
N PRO A 59 3.68 22.23 -4.64
CA PRO A 59 2.92 21.02 -4.35
C PRO A 59 1.82 20.82 -5.40
N ASP A 60 1.66 19.57 -5.81
CA ASP A 60 0.64 19.19 -6.77
C ASP A 60 -0.76 19.44 -6.18
N PRO A 61 -1.70 20.04 -6.93
CA PRO A 61 -3.06 20.26 -6.45
C PRO A 61 -3.78 18.98 -6.00
N ASP A 62 -3.37 17.80 -6.49
CA ASP A 62 -3.94 16.51 -6.09
C ASP A 62 -3.35 15.95 -4.77
N ASP A 63 -2.26 16.54 -4.24
CA ASP A 63 -1.68 16.16 -2.93
C ASP A 63 -2.46 16.79 -1.76
N VAL A 64 -3.76 16.49 -1.69
CA VAL A 64 -4.69 17.04 -0.68
C VAL A 64 -4.55 16.31 0.67
N PRO A 65 -4.12 16.99 1.76
CA PRO A 65 -3.92 16.39 3.07
C PRO A 65 -5.06 15.51 3.62
N GLY A 66 -4.68 14.34 4.15
CA GLY A 66 -5.56 13.44 4.88
C GLY A 66 -6.48 12.63 3.98
N TRP A 67 -7.59 13.23 3.55
CA TRP A 67 -8.66 12.57 2.80
C TRP A 67 -8.43 12.52 1.28
N GLY A 68 -7.40 13.16 0.76
CA GLY A 68 -7.10 13.10 -0.67
C GLY A 68 -6.74 11.67 -1.10
N ASN A 69 -7.40 11.15 -2.14
CA ASN A 69 -7.13 9.79 -2.63
C ASN A 69 -5.69 9.57 -3.13
N TYR A 70 -5.00 10.65 -3.52
CA TYR A 70 -3.60 10.62 -3.90
C TYR A 70 -2.64 10.85 -2.73
N TRP A 71 -3.11 11.39 -1.60
CA TRP A 71 -2.27 11.73 -0.44
C TRP A 71 -1.39 10.58 0.03
N PRO A 72 -1.90 9.35 0.24
CA PRO A 72 -1.03 8.24 0.65
C PRO A 72 0.00 7.83 -0.40
N ARG A 73 -0.27 8.10 -1.68
CA ARG A 73 0.67 7.78 -2.75
C ARG A 73 1.83 8.79 -2.83
N TYR A 74 1.58 10.07 -2.53
CA TYR A 74 2.67 11.03 -2.34
C TYR A 74 3.49 10.68 -1.09
N SER A 75 2.83 10.30 0.02
CA SER A 75 3.51 9.79 1.22
C SER A 75 4.39 8.58 0.90
N TYR A 76 3.89 7.64 0.07
CA TYR A 76 4.64 6.49 -0.41
C TYR A 76 5.88 6.89 -1.21
N SER A 77 5.76 7.79 -2.19
CA SER A 77 6.94 8.28 -2.91
C SER A 77 7.95 8.93 -1.98
N LEU A 78 7.50 9.85 -1.11
CA LEU A 78 8.38 10.58 -0.21
C LEU A 78 9.16 9.64 0.71
N ALA A 79 8.45 8.73 1.38
CA ALA A 79 9.06 7.76 2.27
C ALA A 79 10.04 6.84 1.53
N LEU A 80 9.63 6.21 0.44
CA LEU A 80 10.49 5.22 -0.23
C LEU A 80 11.70 5.86 -0.90
N MET A 81 11.57 7.04 -1.53
CA MET A 81 12.73 7.77 -2.04
C MET A 81 13.72 8.08 -0.92
N SER A 82 13.22 8.51 0.24
CA SER A 82 14.06 8.85 1.39
C SER A 82 14.80 7.64 1.98
N LEU A 83 14.11 6.50 2.09
CA LEU A 83 14.68 5.26 2.62
C LEU A 83 15.71 4.68 1.65
N ALA A 84 15.38 4.61 0.36
CA ALA A 84 16.24 4.03 -0.67
C ALA A 84 17.53 4.82 -0.92
N THR A 85 17.57 6.10 -0.53
CA THR A 85 18.71 7.00 -0.80
C THR A 85 19.42 7.45 0.47
N GLN A 86 19.13 6.83 1.62
CA GLN A 86 19.74 7.17 2.88
C GLN A 86 21.27 6.98 2.79
N GLY A 87 22.02 8.06 3.04
CA GLY A 87 23.48 8.07 2.95
C GLY A 87 24.05 8.43 1.57
N GLU A 88 23.22 8.56 0.55
CA GLU A 88 23.63 8.99 -0.80
C GLU A 88 23.05 10.35 -1.18
N LEU A 89 21.77 10.58 -0.89
CA LEU A 89 21.10 11.85 -1.20
C LEU A 89 21.11 12.78 0.02
N SER A 90 21.68 13.98 -0.13
CA SER A 90 21.78 14.97 0.96
C SER A 90 20.42 15.38 1.57
N GLY A 91 19.35 15.31 0.77
CA GLY A 91 17.97 15.60 1.20
C GLY A 91 17.24 14.44 1.87
N ALA A 92 17.80 13.23 1.91
CA ALA A 92 17.08 12.03 2.36
C ALA A 92 16.53 12.17 3.79
N VAL A 93 17.32 12.70 4.74
CA VAL A 93 16.86 12.90 6.12
C VAL A 93 15.69 13.88 6.20
N ALA A 94 15.73 14.98 5.43
CA ALA A 94 14.62 15.94 5.40
C ALA A 94 13.35 15.32 4.82
N MET A 95 13.47 14.45 3.81
CA MET A 95 12.34 13.70 3.26
C MET A 95 11.77 12.70 4.27
N MET A 96 12.63 12.00 5.02
CA MET A 96 12.22 11.11 6.11
C MET A 96 11.43 11.86 7.17
N ASP A 97 11.91 13.03 7.60
CA ASP A 97 11.21 13.89 8.57
C ASP A 97 9.86 14.36 8.02
N ALA A 98 9.82 14.81 6.77
CA ALA A 98 8.59 15.25 6.11
C ALA A 98 7.56 14.12 6.03
N PHE A 99 7.98 12.87 5.75
CA PHE A 99 7.08 11.73 5.84
C PHE A 99 6.66 11.45 7.29
N ARG A 100 7.62 11.20 8.18
CA ARG A 100 7.37 10.62 9.50
C ARG A 100 6.69 11.59 10.45
N ARG A 101 7.14 12.84 10.50
CA ARG A 101 6.59 13.87 11.38
C ARG A 101 5.40 14.54 10.71
N ASP A 102 5.61 15.18 9.57
CA ASP A 102 4.62 16.12 9.01
C ASP A 102 3.42 15.36 8.39
N ARG A 103 3.68 14.35 7.56
CA ARG A 103 2.58 13.63 6.89
C ARG A 103 1.96 12.57 7.78
N TYR A 104 2.79 11.71 8.38
CA TYR A 104 2.28 10.61 9.17
C TYR A 104 1.82 11.06 10.56
N GLY A 105 2.70 11.74 11.31
CA GLY A 105 2.44 12.12 12.69
C GLY A 105 1.36 13.19 12.84
N GLU A 106 1.42 14.27 12.05
CA GLU A 106 0.51 15.41 12.20
C GLU A 106 -0.82 15.24 11.45
N ILE A 107 -0.87 14.39 10.41
CA ILE A 107 -2.04 14.27 9.53
C ILE A 107 -2.63 12.86 9.54
N ASP A 108 -1.87 11.83 9.11
CA ASP A 108 -2.43 10.49 8.99
C ASP A 108 -2.82 9.91 10.36
N LEU A 109 -2.00 10.04 11.40
CA LEU A 109 -2.27 9.40 12.68
C LEU A 109 -3.57 9.93 13.34
N PRO A 110 -3.79 11.25 13.49
CA PRO A 110 -5.07 11.76 14.00
C PRO A 110 -6.28 11.35 13.14
N LEU A 111 -6.09 11.27 11.82
CA LEU A 111 -7.11 10.81 10.89
C LEU A 111 -7.47 9.35 11.12
N LEU A 112 -6.46 8.47 11.19
CA LEU A 112 -6.64 7.04 11.39
C LEU A 112 -7.30 6.76 12.74
N ASP A 113 -6.89 7.45 13.80
CA ASP A 113 -7.50 7.32 15.13
C ASP A 113 -8.97 7.76 15.14
N ARG A 114 -9.33 8.76 14.33
CA ARG A 114 -10.72 9.23 14.22
C ARG A 114 -11.64 8.18 13.60
N ILE A 115 -11.10 7.31 12.75
CA ILE A 115 -11.83 6.25 12.01
C ILE A 115 -11.43 4.84 12.41
N ALA A 116 -10.68 4.71 13.51
CA ALA A 116 -10.08 3.42 13.85
C ALA A 116 -11.12 2.35 14.16
N ASP A 117 -12.24 2.76 14.76
CA ASP A 117 -13.34 1.87 15.09
C ASP A 117 -13.82 1.11 13.85
N GLY A 118 -13.60 -0.21 13.85
CA GLY A 118 -14.00 -1.11 12.77
C GLY A 118 -13.16 -1.06 11.50
N GLY A 119 -12.06 -0.29 11.45
CA GLY A 119 -11.06 -0.35 10.37
C GLY A 119 -11.52 0.06 8.97
N ALA A 120 -12.74 0.59 8.83
CA ALA A 120 -13.29 1.00 7.54
C ALA A 120 -12.60 2.27 7.00
N TRP A 121 -12.87 2.56 5.73
CA TRP A 121 -12.48 3.82 5.10
C TRP A 121 -13.76 4.56 4.67
N PRO A 122 -13.98 5.81 5.12
CA PRO A 122 -15.21 6.56 4.85
C PRO A 122 -15.56 6.80 3.38
N GLU A 123 -14.59 6.80 2.46
CA GLU A 123 -14.87 6.96 1.02
C GLU A 123 -15.31 5.65 0.35
N GLY A 124 -15.52 4.59 1.12
CA GLY A 124 -15.98 3.30 0.62
C GLY A 124 -14.88 2.47 -0.04
N PHE A 125 -15.32 1.33 -0.56
CA PHE A 125 -14.46 0.20 -0.96
C PHE A 125 -13.39 0.54 -2.01
N VAL A 126 -13.77 1.29 -3.04
CA VAL A 126 -12.90 1.58 -4.19
C VAL A 126 -11.75 2.48 -3.76
N TYR A 127 -12.08 3.58 -3.09
CA TYR A 127 -11.10 4.56 -2.63
C TYR A 127 -10.25 4.03 -1.49
N ASP A 128 -10.82 3.21 -0.59
CA ASP A 128 -10.06 2.45 0.40
C ASP A 128 -8.88 1.72 -0.24
N SER A 129 -9.16 0.98 -1.31
CA SER A 129 -8.20 0.10 -1.95
C SER A 129 -7.10 0.87 -2.68
N ILE A 130 -7.47 1.99 -3.31
CA ILE A 130 -6.53 2.82 -4.09
C ILE A 130 -5.62 3.63 -3.17
N ALA A 131 -6.18 4.19 -2.09
CA ALA A 131 -5.47 5.06 -1.16
C ALA A 131 -4.68 4.26 -0.11
N ASN A 132 -5.24 3.18 0.44
CA ASN A 132 -4.62 2.51 1.58
C ASN A 132 -3.59 1.44 1.22
N ARG A 133 -3.61 0.87 0.01
CA ARG A 133 -2.52 -0.03 -0.43
C ARG A 133 -1.14 0.64 -0.36
N PRO A 134 -0.92 1.82 -0.97
CA PRO A 134 0.36 2.53 -0.83
C PRO A 134 0.63 2.92 0.63
N ARG A 135 -0.38 3.32 1.41
CA ARG A 135 -0.21 3.59 2.86
C ARG A 135 0.40 2.40 3.58
N LEU A 136 -0.19 1.20 3.47
CA LEU A 136 0.30 0.01 4.16
C LEU A 136 1.71 -0.40 3.70
N LYS A 137 1.99 -0.29 2.39
CA LYS A 137 3.33 -0.53 1.85
C LYS A 137 4.36 0.43 2.43
N THR A 138 4.02 1.71 2.55
CA THR A 138 4.90 2.72 3.15
C THR A 138 5.24 2.38 4.60
N ILE A 139 4.23 2.00 5.39
CA ILE A 139 4.40 1.64 6.80
C ILE A 139 5.27 0.40 6.95
N GLU A 140 5.07 -0.62 6.11
CA GLU A 140 5.91 -1.82 6.12
C GLU A 140 7.35 -1.51 5.67
N ALA A 141 7.55 -0.72 4.62
CA ALA A 141 8.88 -0.29 4.19
C ALA A 141 9.60 0.47 5.31
N TRP A 142 8.92 1.42 5.96
CA TRP A 142 9.43 2.16 7.11
C TRP A 142 9.84 1.24 8.25
N ARG A 143 8.98 0.29 8.63
CA ARG A 143 9.26 -0.69 9.67
C ARG A 143 10.51 -1.51 9.36
N THR A 144 10.64 -2.01 8.13
CA THR A 144 11.79 -2.84 7.74
C THR A 144 13.09 -2.05 7.66
N ALA A 145 13.04 -0.79 7.22
CA ALA A 145 14.24 0.03 7.03
C ALA A 145 14.71 0.72 8.31
N THR A 146 13.79 1.11 9.20
CA THR A 146 14.09 1.91 10.40
C THR A 146 13.97 1.13 11.71
N GLY A 147 13.23 0.01 11.70
CA GLY A 147 12.87 -0.74 12.92
C GLY A 147 11.69 -0.15 13.70
N GLU A 148 11.17 1.01 13.32
CA GLU A 148 10.00 1.62 13.98
C GLU A 148 8.69 1.00 13.46
N ASP A 149 7.91 0.42 14.37
CA ASP A 149 6.63 -0.21 14.02
C ASP A 149 5.46 0.79 14.07
N LEU A 150 5.18 1.41 12.92
CA LEU A 150 4.04 2.34 12.83
C LEU A 150 2.68 1.63 12.77
N PHE A 151 2.62 0.31 12.54
CA PHE A 151 1.34 -0.42 12.64
C PHE A 151 0.76 -0.39 14.06
N ALA A 152 1.63 -0.26 15.07
CA ALA A 152 1.23 -0.13 16.46
C ALA A 152 0.69 1.27 16.84
N SER A 153 0.83 2.27 15.96
CA SER A 153 0.48 3.65 16.28
C SER A 153 -1.02 3.90 16.30
N SER A 154 -1.81 3.10 15.56
CA SER A 154 -3.26 3.24 15.49
C SER A 154 -3.94 1.87 15.44
N PRO A 155 -5.03 1.64 16.19
CA PRO A 155 -5.77 0.38 16.11
C PRO A 155 -6.36 0.12 14.72
N TRP A 156 -6.56 1.18 13.92
CA TRP A 156 -7.12 1.09 12.56
C TRP A 156 -6.45 0.00 11.72
N TYR A 157 -5.12 -0.16 11.79
CA TYR A 157 -4.42 -1.19 11.01
C TYR A 157 -4.84 -2.61 11.35
N ARG A 158 -5.06 -2.92 12.62
CA ARG A 158 -5.47 -4.26 13.07
C ARG A 158 -6.96 -4.46 12.81
N GLU A 159 -7.80 -3.48 13.14
CA GLU A 159 -9.27 -3.55 12.96
C GLU A 159 -9.67 -3.80 11.48
N ARG A 160 -8.79 -3.44 10.54
CA ARG A 160 -8.98 -3.74 9.10
C ARG A 160 -9.09 -5.23 8.78
N LEU A 161 -8.52 -6.12 9.59
CA LEU A 161 -8.64 -7.56 9.36
C LEU A 161 -10.11 -8.01 9.41
N GLU A 162 -10.85 -7.55 10.41
CA GLU A 162 -12.28 -7.84 10.56
C GLU A 162 -13.10 -7.17 9.46
N PHE A 163 -12.81 -5.90 9.13
CA PHE A 163 -13.43 -5.21 8.01
C PHE A 163 -13.25 -5.97 6.69
N PHE A 164 -12.04 -6.43 6.41
CA PHE A 164 -11.72 -7.22 5.23
C PHE A 164 -12.47 -8.56 5.24
N LEU A 165 -12.49 -9.27 6.36
CA LEU A 165 -13.16 -10.56 6.46
C LEU A 165 -14.66 -10.45 6.14
N LEU A 166 -15.32 -9.40 6.62
CA LEU A 166 -16.78 -9.34 6.66
C LEU A 166 -17.41 -8.49 5.56
N ASN A 167 -16.63 -7.65 4.91
CA ASN A 167 -17.05 -6.91 3.71
C ASN A 167 -16.81 -7.72 2.42
N ARG A 168 -16.83 -9.05 2.51
CA ARG A 168 -16.79 -9.97 1.36
C ARG A 168 -18.07 -10.79 1.32
N LEU A 169 -18.73 -10.81 0.17
CA LEU A 169 -19.86 -11.68 -0.09
C LEU A 169 -19.37 -13.12 -0.35
N PRO A 170 -20.13 -14.14 0.07
CA PRO A 170 -19.83 -15.52 -0.29
C PRO A 170 -19.78 -15.76 -1.80
N GLY A 171 -18.96 -16.71 -2.21
CA GLY A 171 -18.88 -17.18 -3.60
C GLY A 171 -17.76 -16.54 -4.42
N VAL A 172 -17.90 -16.67 -5.74
CA VAL A 172 -16.90 -16.25 -6.73
C VAL A 172 -17.61 -15.49 -7.85
N ALA A 173 -17.08 -14.32 -8.19
CA ALA A 173 -17.46 -13.52 -9.34
C ALA A 173 -16.30 -13.40 -10.33
N TRP A 174 -16.60 -12.94 -11.55
CA TRP A 174 -15.64 -12.88 -12.66
C TRP A 174 -15.59 -11.47 -13.25
N ASN A 175 -14.38 -10.92 -13.41
CA ASN A 175 -14.17 -9.64 -14.09
C ASN A 175 -12.81 -9.65 -14.82
N TRP A 176 -12.80 -9.29 -16.11
CA TRP A 176 -11.59 -9.22 -16.94
C TRP A 176 -10.70 -10.46 -16.89
N SER A 177 -11.31 -11.65 -16.92
CA SER A 177 -10.63 -12.96 -16.83
C SER A 177 -10.03 -13.30 -15.46
N TYR A 178 -10.41 -12.58 -14.40
CA TYR A 178 -10.02 -12.89 -13.03
C TYR A 178 -11.22 -13.27 -12.19
N ALA A 179 -11.07 -14.36 -11.43
CA ALA A 179 -11.98 -14.72 -10.37
C ALA A 179 -11.71 -13.85 -9.14
N PHE A 180 -12.75 -13.41 -8.45
CA PHE A 180 -12.62 -12.65 -7.21
C PHE A 180 -13.77 -12.95 -6.24
N HIS A 181 -13.55 -12.69 -4.95
CA HIS A 181 -14.64 -12.73 -3.96
C HIS A 181 -15.49 -11.46 -4.09
N PRO A 182 -16.79 -11.58 -4.40
CA PRO A 182 -17.65 -10.42 -4.56
C PRO A 182 -17.77 -9.63 -3.26
N TYR A 183 -18.24 -8.39 -3.38
CA TYR A 183 -18.56 -7.51 -2.28
C TYR A 183 -19.82 -6.70 -2.65
N GLU A 184 -20.52 -6.16 -1.66
CA GLU A 184 -21.66 -5.27 -1.91
C GLU A 184 -21.16 -3.95 -2.48
N GLY A 185 -21.72 -3.51 -3.60
CA GLY A 185 -21.29 -2.25 -4.23
C GLY A 185 -21.91 -1.08 -3.48
N ASP A 186 -21.09 -0.15 -3.00
CA ASP A 186 -21.52 0.96 -2.13
C ASP A 186 -21.94 2.24 -2.91
N GLY A 187 -22.32 2.09 -4.19
CA GLY A 187 -22.58 3.21 -5.09
C GLY A 187 -21.31 3.73 -5.78
N ASP A 188 -21.50 4.64 -6.74
CA ASP A 188 -20.58 4.99 -7.83
C ASP A 188 -20.42 3.93 -8.93
N SER A 189 -20.16 4.40 -10.15
CA SER A 189 -19.96 3.55 -11.33
C SER A 189 -18.63 2.79 -11.21
N GLU A 190 -18.59 1.77 -10.38
CA GLU A 190 -17.37 1.00 -10.08
C GLU A 190 -16.80 0.35 -11.34
N ARG A 191 -15.64 0.87 -11.78
CA ARG A 191 -14.86 0.26 -12.86
C ARG A 191 -13.79 -0.65 -12.25
N GLY A 192 -13.65 -1.87 -12.78
CA GLY A 192 -12.53 -2.76 -12.46
C GLY A 192 -12.60 -3.43 -11.09
N ARG A 193 -13.79 -3.92 -10.68
CA ARG A 193 -14.00 -4.67 -9.41
C ARG A 193 -12.94 -5.74 -9.14
N GLY A 194 -12.50 -6.45 -10.18
CA GLY A 194 -11.42 -7.44 -10.06
C GLY A 194 -10.13 -6.82 -9.54
N SER A 195 -9.66 -5.72 -10.14
CA SER A 195 -8.44 -5.01 -9.74
C SER A 195 -8.52 -4.45 -8.31
N ILE A 196 -9.67 -3.90 -7.93
CA ILE A 196 -9.87 -3.32 -6.59
C ILE A 196 -9.83 -4.41 -5.50
N VAL A 197 -10.49 -5.55 -5.74
CA VAL A 197 -10.44 -6.70 -4.81
C VAL A 197 -9.03 -7.26 -4.68
N ASN A 198 -8.24 -7.20 -5.76
CA ASN A 198 -6.83 -7.57 -5.75
C ASN A 198 -5.97 -6.65 -4.88
N TYR A 199 -6.21 -5.33 -4.89
CA TYR A 199 -5.53 -4.42 -3.95
C TYR A 199 -5.87 -4.76 -2.50
N ARG A 200 -7.15 -5.02 -2.18
CA ARG A 200 -7.54 -5.46 -0.83
C ARG A 200 -6.91 -6.80 -0.45
N ARG A 201 -6.73 -7.72 -1.40
CA ARG A 201 -6.01 -8.97 -1.16
C ARG A 201 -4.59 -8.68 -0.71
N ILE A 202 -3.83 -7.85 -1.44
CA ILE A 202 -2.46 -7.49 -1.03
C ILE A 202 -2.45 -6.82 0.34
N MET A 203 -3.34 -5.86 0.59
CA MET A 203 -3.45 -5.22 1.91
C MET A 203 -3.73 -6.23 3.02
N ALA A 204 -4.66 -7.16 2.79
CA ALA A 204 -5.00 -8.21 3.74
C ALA A 204 -3.82 -9.14 4.02
N LEU A 205 -3.12 -9.61 2.99
CA LEU A 205 -1.95 -10.48 3.14
C LEU A 205 -0.84 -9.79 3.93
N LEU A 206 -0.60 -8.51 3.64
CA LEU A 206 0.35 -7.70 4.40
C LEU A 206 -0.05 -7.66 5.88
N LEU A 207 -1.30 -7.29 6.20
CA LEU A 207 -1.77 -7.20 7.58
C LEU A 207 -1.80 -8.55 8.30
N ILE A 208 -2.15 -9.65 7.63
CA ILE A 208 -2.06 -11.01 8.18
C ILE A 208 -0.63 -11.30 8.61
N SER A 209 0.37 -10.92 7.79
CA SER A 209 1.78 -11.12 8.15
C SER A 209 2.22 -10.30 9.38
N ARG A 210 1.52 -9.20 9.68
CA ARG A 210 1.83 -8.33 10.84
C ARG A 210 1.11 -8.75 12.10
N PHE A 211 -0.10 -9.31 11.96
CA PHE A 211 -0.94 -9.73 13.06
C PHE A 211 -1.28 -11.23 12.96
N PRO A 212 -0.28 -12.13 12.86
CA PRO A 212 -0.52 -13.54 12.55
C PRO A 212 -1.31 -14.27 13.64
N ASP A 213 -1.22 -13.80 14.88
CA ASP A 213 -1.90 -14.38 16.04
C ASP A 213 -3.33 -13.83 16.25
N ASP A 214 -3.75 -12.85 15.44
CA ASP A 214 -5.10 -12.33 15.49
C ASP A 214 -6.10 -13.36 14.92
N PRO A 215 -7.19 -13.70 15.65
CA PRO A 215 -8.21 -14.62 15.13
C PRO A 215 -8.78 -14.18 13.76
N ALA A 216 -8.96 -12.88 13.54
CA ALA A 216 -9.44 -12.36 12.26
C ALA A 216 -8.41 -12.57 11.15
N ALA A 217 -7.11 -12.47 11.44
CA ALA A 217 -6.07 -12.79 10.47
C ALA A 217 -6.10 -14.27 10.05
N ARG A 218 -6.24 -15.20 11.00
CA ARG A 218 -6.34 -16.65 10.68
C ARG A 218 -7.59 -16.97 9.88
N GLN A 219 -8.71 -16.30 10.18
CA GLN A 219 -9.95 -16.46 9.40
C GLN A 219 -9.85 -15.87 8.00
N LEU A 220 -9.26 -14.68 7.89
CA LEU A 220 -9.04 -14.04 6.60
C LEU A 220 -8.05 -14.85 5.74
N GLN A 221 -7.01 -15.43 6.34
CA GLN A 221 -6.08 -16.34 5.67
C GLN A 221 -6.83 -17.54 5.07
N ALA A 222 -7.72 -18.19 5.83
CA ALA A 222 -8.51 -19.32 5.33
C ALA A 222 -9.37 -18.93 4.12
N VAL A 223 -10.02 -17.76 4.18
CA VAL A 223 -10.80 -17.24 3.04
C VAL A 223 -9.88 -17.01 1.82
N LEU A 224 -8.78 -16.31 2.01
CA LEU A 224 -7.87 -15.93 0.93
C LEU A 224 -7.07 -17.11 0.34
N ALA A 225 -6.89 -18.20 1.08
CA ALA A 225 -6.20 -19.39 0.61
C ALA A 225 -7.10 -20.36 -0.18
N THR A 226 -8.41 -20.07 -0.29
CA THR A 226 -9.38 -20.99 -0.90
C THR A 226 -9.89 -20.52 -2.27
N GLY A 227 -10.24 -21.47 -3.13
CA GLY A 227 -10.93 -21.22 -4.40
C GLY A 227 -10.03 -20.69 -5.53
N PRO A 228 -10.63 -20.36 -6.70
CA PRO A 228 -9.90 -19.80 -7.84
C PRO A 228 -9.41 -18.36 -7.62
N THR A 229 -9.67 -17.80 -6.43
CA THR A 229 -9.36 -16.44 -5.99
C THR A 229 -8.08 -16.38 -5.13
N ALA A 230 -7.41 -17.52 -4.92
CA ALA A 230 -6.18 -17.65 -4.14
C ALA A 230 -4.92 -17.11 -4.85
N GLY A 231 -5.10 -16.10 -5.72
CA GLY A 231 -4.05 -15.49 -6.51
C GLY A 231 -4.43 -14.08 -6.92
N SER A 232 -3.41 -13.26 -7.15
CA SER A 232 -3.52 -11.88 -7.60
C SER A 232 -3.28 -11.75 -9.11
N MET A 233 -3.78 -10.66 -9.68
CA MET A 233 -3.49 -10.26 -11.07
C MET A 233 -1.98 -10.17 -11.28
N GLY A 234 -1.51 -10.48 -12.49
CA GLY A 234 -0.07 -10.64 -12.77
C GLY A 234 0.81 -9.44 -12.39
N PHE A 235 0.29 -8.20 -12.47
CA PHE A 235 1.04 -7.01 -12.09
C PHE A 235 1.22 -6.85 -10.56
N LEU A 236 0.49 -7.61 -9.75
CA LEU A 236 0.57 -7.67 -8.28
C LEU A 236 1.19 -8.97 -7.77
N ALA A 237 1.52 -9.93 -8.66
CA ALA A 237 2.04 -11.24 -8.28
C ALA A 237 3.31 -11.16 -7.42
N HIS A 238 4.13 -10.12 -7.62
CA HIS A 238 5.32 -9.89 -6.80
C HIS A 238 4.96 -9.51 -5.35
N GLU A 239 3.91 -8.72 -5.13
CA GLU A 239 3.47 -8.37 -3.78
C GLU A 239 2.80 -9.55 -3.09
N GLU A 240 2.06 -10.35 -3.85
CA GLU A 240 1.51 -11.59 -3.31
C GLU A 240 2.63 -12.56 -2.91
N PHE A 241 3.68 -12.70 -3.72
CA PHE A 241 4.84 -13.50 -3.35
C PHE A 241 5.51 -13.03 -2.06
N LEU A 242 5.56 -11.72 -1.80
CA LEU A 242 6.14 -11.18 -0.56
C LEU A 242 5.27 -11.50 0.67
N TRP A 243 3.95 -11.43 0.54
CA TRP A 243 3.05 -11.40 1.71
C TRP A 243 2.23 -12.67 1.91
N PHE A 244 2.03 -13.49 0.87
CA PHE A 244 1.32 -14.75 1.02
C PHE A 244 2.24 -15.82 1.62
N ASN A 245 1.97 -16.17 2.87
CA ASN A 245 2.60 -17.32 3.51
C ASN A 245 1.62 -18.52 3.48
N PRO A 246 1.88 -19.58 2.69
CA PRO A 246 1.01 -20.76 2.65
C PRO A 246 1.03 -21.56 3.96
N GLU A 247 2.02 -21.35 4.82
CA GLU A 247 2.15 -22.02 6.12
C GLU A 247 1.52 -21.22 7.27
N GLN A 248 0.98 -20.03 6.98
CA GLN A 248 0.27 -19.22 7.97
C GLN A 248 -0.93 -20.00 8.53
N PRO A 249 -1.08 -20.11 9.87
CA PRO A 249 -2.23 -20.73 10.48
C PRO A 249 -3.55 -20.15 9.96
N ALA A 250 -4.48 -21.03 9.60
CA ALA A 250 -5.75 -20.68 8.99
C ALA A 250 -6.89 -21.38 9.75
N GLU A 251 -7.96 -20.63 10.04
CA GLU A 251 -9.15 -21.12 10.72
C GLU A 251 -10.37 -20.76 9.89
N MET A 252 -11.36 -21.64 9.76
CA MET A 252 -12.56 -21.27 9.03
C MET A 252 -13.30 -20.13 9.76
N PRO A 253 -13.88 -19.16 9.04
CA PRO A 253 -14.63 -18.08 9.67
C PRO A 253 -15.73 -18.62 10.59
N ALA A 254 -15.70 -18.22 11.86
CA ALA A 254 -16.72 -18.58 12.85
C ALA A 254 -17.69 -17.41 13.11
N GLN A 255 -17.30 -16.19 12.77
CA GLN A 255 -18.15 -15.01 12.89
C GLN A 255 -19.06 -14.90 11.66
N THR A 256 -20.37 -14.77 11.90
CA THR A 256 -21.38 -14.55 10.84
C THR A 256 -21.80 -13.09 10.70
N THR A 257 -21.36 -12.23 11.63
CA THR A 257 -21.70 -10.80 11.68
C THR A 257 -20.61 -10.01 12.42
N HIS A 258 -20.35 -8.78 11.99
CA HIS A 258 -19.68 -7.75 12.79
C HIS A 258 -20.38 -6.43 12.53
N LEU A 259 -20.69 -5.74 13.61
CA LEU A 259 -21.21 -4.38 13.58
C LEU A 259 -20.06 -3.47 13.96
N ALA A 260 -19.32 -3.00 12.96
CA ALA A 260 -18.28 -2.01 13.18
C ALA A 260 -18.96 -0.74 13.71
N ARG A 261 -18.49 -0.23 14.86
CA ARG A 261 -18.89 1.10 15.30
C ARG A 261 -18.32 2.10 14.30
N GLY A 262 -19.16 2.90 13.66
CA GLY A 262 -18.70 3.91 12.69
C GLY A 262 -18.70 3.48 11.22
N THR A 263 -19.20 2.29 10.87
CA THR A 263 -19.60 2.01 9.49
C THR A 263 -21.04 2.49 9.25
N GLY A 264 -21.18 3.78 8.96
CA GLY A 264 -22.46 4.45 8.66
C GLY A 264 -22.25 5.88 8.23
#